data_AF-A0A353YCA8-F1
#
_entry.id   AF-A0A353YCA8-F1
#
_cell.length_a   1.000
_cell.length_b   1.000
_cell.length_c   1.000
_cell.angle_alpha   90.00
_cell.angle_beta   90.00
_cell.angle_gamma   90.00
#
_symmetry.space_group_name_H-M   'P 1'
#
loop_
_entity.id
_entity.type
_entity.pdbx_description
1 polymer ?
#
loop_
_entity_poly.entity_id
_entity_poly.type
_entity_poly.pdbx_seq_one_letter_code
_entity_poly.pdbx_strand_id
1 'polypeptide(L)'
;MRFLAVLIVLTPPLIACAAEADAARVGFVNKVENDAQLVSASGASATAVVGAAVHMKDELRTGATGRMQVTFRDNTCSPLARTPAC
;
A
#
# COMPACT_ATOMS: atom_id res chain seq x y z
N MET A 1 54.39 -1.76 8.65
CA MET A 1 53.67 -0.48 8.45
C MET A 1 53.87 -0.03 7.01
N ARG A 2 52.78 0.11 6.22
CA ARG A 2 52.68 0.68 4.84
C ARG A 2 51.94 -0.18 3.77
N PHE A 3 51.13 -1.16 4.12
CA PHE A 3 50.23 -1.84 3.16
C PHE A 3 48.76 -1.88 3.60
N LEU A 4 48.32 -0.82 4.29
CA LEU A 4 46.97 -0.72 4.85
C LEU A 4 46.35 0.61 4.41
N ALA A 5 46.08 0.79 3.11
CA ALA A 5 45.46 2.03 2.63
C ALA A 5 44.81 2.01 1.24
N VAL A 6 44.77 0.90 0.49
CA VAL A 6 44.28 0.95 -0.91
C VAL A 6 43.30 -0.18 -1.22
N LEU A 7 42.31 -0.37 -0.34
CA LEU A 7 41.16 -1.25 -0.61
C LEU A 7 39.86 -0.63 -0.08
N ILE A 8 39.68 0.68 -0.27
CA ILE A 8 38.47 1.42 0.17
C ILE A 8 37.95 2.32 -0.97
N VAL A 9 38.07 1.91 -2.23
CA VAL A 9 37.61 2.71 -3.38
C VAL A 9 36.85 1.87 -4.42
N LEU A 10 36.24 0.75 -4.02
CA LEU A 10 35.41 -0.03 -4.94
C LEU A 10 34.13 -0.57 -4.29
N THR A 11 33.51 0.21 -3.42
CA THR A 11 32.10 -0.01 -3.07
C THR A 11 31.26 0.90 -3.95
N PRO A 12 30.59 0.39 -5.00
CA PRO A 12 29.58 1.17 -5.69
C PRO A 12 28.52 1.58 -4.67
N PRO A 13 28.12 2.87 -4.58
CA PRO A 13 26.93 3.21 -3.83
C PRO A 13 25.78 2.54 -4.56
N LEU A 14 25.21 1.49 -3.97
CA LEU A 14 23.87 1.05 -4.33
C LEU A 14 22.94 2.23 -4.01
N ILE A 15 22.72 3.07 -5.01
CA ILE A 15 21.69 4.09 -5.02
C ILE A 15 20.38 3.31 -4.98
N ALA A 16 19.86 3.11 -3.78
CA ALA A 16 18.54 2.59 -3.54
C ALA A 16 17.51 3.63 -4.03
N CYS A 17 17.17 3.61 -5.32
CA CYS A 17 15.92 4.18 -5.81
C CYS A 17 14.77 3.26 -5.41
N ALA A 18 14.41 3.25 -4.13
CA ALA A 18 13.16 2.68 -3.66
C ALA A 18 12.15 3.81 -3.47
N ALA A 19 11.69 4.42 -4.56
CA ALA A 19 10.71 5.50 -4.53
C ALA A 19 9.76 5.46 -5.74
N GLU A 20 9.19 4.28 -6.04
CA GLU A 20 8.09 4.15 -7.02
C GLU A 20 6.82 3.54 -6.42
N ALA A 21 6.63 3.62 -5.10
CA ALA A 21 5.42 3.10 -4.45
C ALA A 21 4.28 4.14 -4.31
N ASP A 22 4.59 5.45 -4.34
CA ASP A 22 3.58 6.49 -4.08
C ASP A 22 2.82 6.93 -5.34
N ALA A 23 3.47 6.89 -6.51
CA ALA A 23 2.89 7.39 -7.77
C ALA A 23 1.68 6.58 -8.27
N ALA A 24 1.56 5.31 -7.87
CA ALA A 24 0.47 4.42 -8.28
C ALA A 24 -0.68 4.30 -7.26
N ARG A 25 -0.58 4.97 -6.10
CA ARG A 25 -1.63 4.93 -5.07
C ARG A 25 -2.84 5.73 -5.53
N VAL A 26 -4.00 5.09 -5.64
CA VAL A 26 -5.28 5.71 -6.01
C VAL A 26 -6.09 6.19 -4.82
N GLY A 27 -5.81 5.73 -3.60
CA GLY A 27 -6.58 6.15 -2.44
C GLY A 27 -6.05 5.65 -1.12
N PHE A 28 -6.85 5.88 -0.09
CA PHE A 28 -6.60 5.40 1.27
C PHE A 28 -7.85 4.76 1.85
N VAL A 29 -7.64 3.76 2.70
CA VAL A 29 -8.71 3.18 3.51
C VAL A 29 -9.04 4.14 4.65
N ASN A 30 -10.27 4.61 4.73
CA ASN A 30 -10.73 5.56 5.74
C ASN A 30 -11.41 4.88 6.94
N LYS A 31 -12.07 3.75 6.68
CA LYS A 31 -12.76 2.97 7.71
C LYS A 31 -12.66 1.48 7.40
N VAL A 32 -12.44 0.67 8.44
CA VAL A 32 -12.52 -0.79 8.38
C VAL A 32 -13.33 -1.26 9.58
N GLU A 33 -14.32 -2.11 9.35
CA GLU A 33 -15.06 -2.81 10.38
C GLU A 33 -15.02 -4.31 10.09
N ASN A 34 -14.63 -5.11 11.10
CA ASN A 34 -14.42 -6.55 11.00
C ASN A 34 -13.36 -6.92 9.95
N ASP A 35 -13.51 -8.10 9.33
CA ASP A 35 -12.53 -8.66 8.42
C ASP A 35 -12.59 -7.98 7.05
N ALA A 36 -11.49 -7.31 6.70
CA ALA A 36 -11.24 -6.76 5.38
C ALA A 36 -9.81 -7.04 4.94
N GLN A 37 -9.63 -7.32 3.67
CA GLN A 37 -8.37 -7.65 3.03
C GLN A 37 -8.22 -6.84 1.75
N LEU A 38 -6.99 -6.47 1.49
CA LEU A 38 -6.55 -5.82 0.28
C LEU A 38 -5.63 -6.81 -0.44
N VAL A 39 -6.01 -7.22 -1.64
CA VAL A 39 -5.19 -8.09 -2.48
C VAL A 39 -4.59 -7.23 -3.56
N SER A 40 -3.28 -7.06 -3.51
CA SER A 40 -2.56 -6.30 -4.53
C SER A 40 -2.65 -6.99 -5.89
N ALA A 41 -2.50 -6.22 -6.97
CA ALA A 41 -2.40 -6.74 -8.32
C ALA A 41 -1.29 -7.81 -8.52
N SER A 42 -0.28 -7.82 -7.63
CA SER A 42 0.78 -8.85 -7.58
C SER A 42 0.34 -10.18 -6.97
N GLY A 43 -0.89 -10.27 -6.44
CA GLY A 43 -1.42 -11.42 -5.70
C GLY A 43 -1.07 -11.40 -4.21
N ALA A 44 -0.31 -10.42 -3.72
CA ALA A 44 -0.03 -10.27 -2.29
C ALA A 44 -1.30 -9.82 -1.55
N SER A 45 -1.75 -10.59 -0.56
CA SER A 45 -2.85 -10.20 0.32
C SER A 45 -2.33 -9.58 1.62
N ALA A 46 -2.95 -8.48 2.02
CA ALA A 46 -2.73 -7.82 3.30
C ALA A 46 -4.06 -7.55 3.98
N THR A 47 -4.08 -7.56 5.32
CA THR A 47 -5.24 -7.08 6.07
C THR A 47 -5.44 -5.59 5.80
N ALA A 48 -6.66 -5.19 5.45
CA ALA A 48 -6.96 -3.78 5.24
C ALA A 48 -6.98 -3.07 6.60
N VAL A 49 -6.18 -2.02 6.73
CA VAL A 49 -6.11 -1.16 7.92
C VAL A 49 -6.40 0.28 7.52
N VAL A 50 -6.94 1.08 8.44
CA VAL A 50 -7.15 2.50 8.19
C VAL A 50 -5.82 3.18 7.88
N GLY A 51 -5.79 3.99 6.83
CA GLY A 51 -4.58 4.60 6.29
C GLY A 51 -3.81 3.74 5.29
N ALA A 52 -4.22 2.48 5.06
CA ALA A 52 -3.61 1.65 4.03
C ALA A 52 -3.74 2.31 2.65
N ALA A 53 -2.62 2.33 1.92
CA ALA A 53 -2.59 2.77 0.53
C ALA A 53 -3.32 1.76 -0.35
N VAL A 54 -4.26 2.25 -1.17
CA VAL A 54 -4.93 1.47 -2.20
C VAL A 54 -4.33 1.83 -3.55
N HIS A 55 -3.90 0.84 -4.32
CA HIS A 55 -3.32 1.00 -5.65
C HIS A 55 -4.28 0.52 -6.74
N MET A 56 -3.99 0.89 -7.98
CA MET A 56 -4.82 0.49 -9.12
C MET A 56 -4.73 -1.02 -9.33
N LYS A 57 -5.88 -1.64 -9.62
CA LYS A 57 -6.06 -3.10 -9.76
C LYS A 57 -5.94 -3.89 -8.46
N ASP A 58 -5.86 -3.21 -7.31
CA ASP A 58 -6.02 -3.89 -6.04
C ASP A 58 -7.48 -4.34 -5.88
N GLU A 59 -7.65 -5.55 -5.38
CA GLU A 59 -8.94 -6.14 -5.08
C GLU A 59 -9.26 -5.95 -3.59
N LEU A 60 -10.40 -5.34 -3.34
CA LEU A 60 -10.92 -5.09 -2.01
C LEU A 60 -11.84 -6.24 -1.62
N ARG A 61 -11.46 -7.03 -0.61
CA ARG A 61 -12.23 -8.18 -0.13
C ARG A 61 -12.70 -7.92 1.29
N THR A 62 -13.98 -8.12 1.56
CA THR A 62 -14.54 -8.07 2.92
C THR A 62 -15.14 -9.42 3.28
N GLY A 63 -15.09 -9.78 4.56
CA GLY A 63 -15.82 -10.93 5.08
C GLY A 63 -17.34 -10.74 5.02
N ALA A 64 -18.11 -11.76 5.40
CA ALA A 64 -19.58 -11.73 5.37
C ALA A 64 -20.19 -10.58 6.21
N THR A 65 -19.50 -10.15 7.27
CA THR A 65 -19.86 -9.00 8.12
C THR A 65 -18.88 -7.83 7.97
N GLY A 66 -17.91 -7.94 7.06
CA GLY A 66 -16.88 -6.93 6.84
C GLY A 66 -17.43 -5.66 6.18
N ARG A 67 -16.93 -4.51 6.63
CA ARG A 67 -17.22 -3.20 6.02
C ARG A 67 -15.90 -2.49 5.77
N MET A 68 -15.78 -1.85 4.61
CA MET A 68 -14.60 -1.05 4.32
C MET A 68 -15.00 0.20 3.54
N GLN A 69 -14.40 1.33 3.90
CA GLN A 69 -14.56 2.59 3.19
C GLN A 69 -13.21 3.01 2.64
N VAL A 70 -13.17 3.30 1.34
CA VAL A 70 -12.00 3.83 0.65
C VAL A 70 -12.31 5.22 0.14
N THR A 71 -11.41 6.15 0.41
CA THR A 71 -11.40 7.49 -0.17
C THR A 71 -10.33 7.53 -1.24
N PHE A 72 -10.76 7.69 -2.49
CA PHE A 72 -9.87 7.83 -3.62
C PHE A 72 -9.33 9.26 -3.74
N ARG A 73 -8.21 9.44 -4.45
CA ARG A 73 -7.56 10.76 -4.65
C ARG A 73 -8.44 11.76 -5.41
N ASP A 74 -9.44 11.29 -6.13
CA ASP A 74 -10.46 12.10 -6.80
C ASP A 74 -11.58 12.56 -5.85
N ASN A 75 -11.43 12.34 -4.53
CA ASN A 75 -12.42 12.53 -3.49
C ASN A 75 -13.68 11.66 -3.63
N THR A 76 -13.68 10.67 -4.52
CA THR A 76 -14.75 9.70 -4.59
C THR A 76 -14.66 8.76 -3.38
N CYS A 77 -15.77 8.61 -2.67
CA CYS A 77 -15.89 7.68 -1.56
C CYS A 77 -16.63 6.43 -2.02
N SER A 78 -16.01 5.26 -1.91
CA SER A 78 -16.64 3.99 -2.26
C SER A 78 -16.78 3.10 -1.02
N PRO A 79 -18.02 2.88 -0.53
CA PRO A 79 -18.27 1.91 0.52
C PRO A 79 -18.31 0.49 -0.07
N LEU A 80 -17.41 -0.36 0.40
CA LEU A 80 -17.51 -1.81 0.20
C LEU A 80 -18.37 -2.36 1.34
N ALA A 81 -19.54 -2.90 0.96
CA ALA A 81 -20.71 -3.27 1.79
C ALA A 81 -21.70 -2.12 2.07
N ARG A 82 -22.99 -2.50 2.21
CA ARG A 82 -24.17 -1.63 2.33
C ARG A 82 -24.12 -0.77 3.60
N THR A 83 -23.32 0.29 3.55
CA THR A 83 -23.25 1.37 4.53
C THR A 83 -23.86 2.60 3.89
N PRO A 84 -24.58 3.47 4.63
CA PRO A 84 -24.86 4.80 4.10
C PRO A 84 -23.54 5.40 3.62
N ALA A 85 -23.54 5.86 2.36
CA ALA A 85 -22.48 6.70 1.84
C ALA A 85 -22.29 7.90 2.78
N CYS A 86 -21.09 8.49 2.76
CA CYS A 86 -20.67 9.64 3.56
C CYS A 86 -21.80 10.61 3.95
#